data_AF-A0A089LKH9-F1
#
_entry.id   AF-A0A089LKH9-F1
#
_cell.length_a   1.000
_cell.length_b   1.000
_cell.length_c   1.000
_cell.angle_alpha   90.00
_cell.angle_beta   90.00
_cell.angle_gamma   90.00
#
_symmetry.space_group_name_H-M   'P 1'
#
loop_
_entity.id
_entity.type
_entity.pdbx_description
1 polymer ?
#
loop_
_entity_poly.entity_id
_entity_poly.type
_entity_poly.pdbx_seq_one_letter_code
_entity_poly.pdbx_strand_id
1 'polypeptide(L)'
;MKKKVFVIMTSALMLGGSIGFAAASSPLIGAKVQGLFTVQKADGTKIGDAVIINGSAYAPVREVAEAVGTNLTVEGKKIIMSDIQTIASDSTISNGTSTDKSDSREFIEYKIRAAESEIESAQGAIKGLEDSKEKVKMYPADYPTEQQKLDALAKIDEMIKAKQKIITFNEEELVRLKTLLDEPSTP
;
A
#
# COMPACT_ATOMS: atom_id res chain seq x y z
N MET A 1 48.82 -20.97 27.57
CA MET A 1 47.86 -21.09 26.44
C MET A 1 46.88 -19.90 26.41
N LYS A 2 47.36 -18.66 26.21
CA LYS A 2 46.49 -17.45 26.18
C LYS A 2 46.67 -16.56 24.94
N LYS A 3 47.48 -16.98 23.95
CA LYS A 3 47.85 -16.16 22.79
C LYS A 3 47.29 -16.65 21.44
N LYS A 4 46.53 -17.76 21.42
CA LYS A 4 46.03 -18.37 20.16
C LYS A 4 44.54 -18.12 19.87
N VAL A 5 43.79 -17.49 20.78
CA VAL A 5 42.34 -17.26 20.60
C VAL A 5 42.04 -15.98 19.82
N PHE A 6 42.95 -14.99 19.82
CA PHE A 6 42.72 -13.71 19.14
C PHE A 6 42.81 -13.78 17.61
N VAL A 7 43.52 -14.77 17.05
CA VAL A 7 43.75 -14.85 15.59
C VAL A 7 42.54 -15.45 14.85
N ILE A 8 41.74 -16.28 15.53
CA ILE A 8 40.58 -16.94 14.92
C ILE A 8 39.36 -16.00 14.83
N MET A 9 39.25 -15.03 15.76
CA MET A 9 38.13 -14.08 15.74
C MET A 9 38.24 -13.01 14.65
N THR A 10 39.46 -12.56 14.33
CA THR A 10 39.67 -11.58 13.25
C THR A 10 39.55 -12.19 11.86
N SER A 11 39.87 -13.47 11.67
CA SER A 11 39.65 -14.16 10.39
C SER A 11 38.18 -14.47 10.11
N ALA A 12 37.36 -14.70 11.15
CA ALA A 12 35.91 -14.88 10.98
C ALA A 12 35.21 -13.56 10.61
N LEU A 13 35.73 -12.42 11.05
CA LEU A 13 35.18 -11.11 10.73
C LEU A 13 35.52 -10.64 9.30
N MET A 14 36.67 -11.07 8.75
CA MET A 14 37.09 -10.75 7.37
C MET A 14 36.44 -11.67 6.30
N LEU A 15 35.96 -12.87 6.67
CA LEU A 15 35.18 -13.74 5.78
C LEU A 15 33.67 -13.42 5.76
N GLY A 16 33.19 -12.56 6.66
CA GLY A 16 31.84 -11.99 6.62
C GLY A 16 31.71 -10.75 5.71
N GLY A 17 32.79 -10.33 5.05
CA GLY A 17 32.92 -9.01 4.43
C GLY A 17 32.53 -8.88 2.95
N SER A 18 31.97 -9.90 2.28
CA SER A 18 31.70 -9.81 0.83
C SER A 18 30.33 -10.29 0.35
N ILE A 19 29.34 -10.52 1.21
CA ILE A 19 27.95 -10.77 0.78
C ILE A 19 27.16 -9.45 0.62
N GLY A 20 27.86 -8.37 0.22
CA GLY A 20 27.33 -7.01 0.18
C GLY A 20 27.12 -6.43 -1.22
N PHE A 21 27.30 -7.21 -2.30
CA PHE A 21 27.19 -6.70 -3.66
C PHE A 21 26.34 -7.60 -4.56
N ALA A 22 25.03 -7.65 -4.28
CA ALA A 22 24.01 -8.02 -5.28
C ALA A 22 22.59 -7.50 -4.96
N ALA A 23 22.38 -6.76 -3.86
CA ALA A 23 21.05 -6.27 -3.50
C ALA A 23 20.63 -4.97 -4.23
N ALA A 24 21.44 -4.46 -5.17
CA ALA A 24 21.17 -3.21 -5.88
C ALA A 24 20.67 -3.39 -7.32
N SER A 25 20.75 -4.59 -7.89
CA SER A 25 20.08 -4.91 -9.16
C SER A 25 18.71 -5.48 -8.85
N SER A 26 17.66 -4.89 -9.43
CA SER A 26 16.29 -5.39 -9.33
C SER A 26 16.25 -6.94 -9.37
N PRO A 27 15.50 -7.62 -8.48
CA PRO A 27 15.50 -9.08 -8.33
C PRO A 27 15.08 -9.86 -9.60
N LEU A 28 14.74 -9.14 -10.67
CA LEU A 28 14.42 -9.62 -12.00
C LEU A 28 15.63 -9.71 -12.93
N ILE A 29 16.68 -8.92 -12.71
CA ILE A 29 17.82 -8.82 -13.61
C ILE A 29 18.74 -10.02 -13.34
N GLY A 30 18.79 -10.96 -14.30
CA GLY A 30 19.54 -12.21 -14.18
C GLY A 30 18.76 -13.37 -13.57
N ALA A 31 17.48 -13.19 -13.25
CA ALA A 31 16.61 -14.26 -12.77
C ALA A 31 16.19 -15.20 -13.93
N LYS A 32 16.11 -16.51 -13.65
CA LYS A 32 15.73 -17.52 -14.65
C LYS A 32 14.21 -17.55 -14.83
N VAL A 33 13.76 -17.56 -16.09
CA VAL A 33 12.36 -17.81 -16.45
C VAL A 33 12.02 -19.27 -16.14
N GLN A 34 11.03 -19.49 -15.28
CA GLN A 34 10.60 -20.81 -14.81
C GLN A 34 9.51 -21.41 -15.71
N GLY A 35 8.71 -20.58 -16.37
CA GLY A 35 7.65 -21.02 -17.27
C GLY A 35 6.91 -19.88 -17.95
N LEU A 36 6.09 -20.22 -18.93
CA LEU A 36 5.23 -19.32 -19.68
C LEU A 36 3.77 -19.73 -19.46
N PHE A 37 2.93 -18.79 -19.05
CA PHE A 37 1.55 -19.00 -18.65
C PHE A 37 0.65 -18.05 -19.42
N THR A 38 -0.51 -18.50 -19.87
CA THR A 38 -1.48 -17.62 -20.54
C THR A 38 -2.33 -16.89 -19.50
N VAL A 39 -2.41 -15.58 -19.61
CA VAL A 39 -3.30 -14.72 -18.82
C VAL A 39 -4.59 -14.53 -19.61
N GLN A 40 -5.71 -14.84 -18.97
CA GLN A 40 -7.04 -14.73 -19.55
C GLN A 40 -8.00 -14.07 -18.56
N LYS A 41 -9.01 -13.38 -19.08
CA LYS A 41 -10.14 -12.90 -18.30
C LYS A 41 -11.02 -14.05 -17.83
N ALA A 42 -11.86 -13.81 -16.82
CA ALA A 42 -12.85 -14.78 -16.36
C ALA A 42 -13.86 -15.19 -17.45
N ASP A 43 -14.07 -14.32 -18.45
CA ASP A 43 -14.90 -14.58 -19.63
C ASP A 43 -14.24 -15.50 -20.69
N GLY A 44 -12.98 -15.89 -20.49
CA GLY A 44 -12.22 -16.74 -21.40
C GLY A 44 -11.41 -15.98 -22.47
N THR A 45 -11.47 -14.65 -22.49
CA THR A 45 -10.69 -13.82 -23.43
C THR A 45 -9.22 -13.86 -23.06
N LYS A 46 -8.36 -14.32 -23.99
CA LYS A 46 -6.90 -14.28 -23.82
C LYS A 46 -6.43 -12.83 -23.79
N ILE A 47 -5.78 -12.44 -22.71
CA ILE A 47 -5.14 -11.13 -22.54
C ILE A 47 -3.74 -11.17 -23.14
N GLY A 48 -2.98 -12.23 -22.84
CA GLY A 48 -1.58 -12.31 -23.20
C GLY A 48 -0.87 -13.50 -22.58
N ASP A 49 0.44 -13.58 -22.74
CA ASP A 49 1.28 -14.58 -22.07
C ASP A 49 2.18 -13.90 -21.02
N ALA A 50 2.25 -14.49 -19.83
CA ALA A 50 3.07 -14.06 -18.71
C ALA A 50 4.23 -15.03 -18.48
N VAL A 51 5.38 -14.47 -18.11
CA VAL A 51 6.55 -15.25 -17.71
C VAL A 51 6.59 -15.37 -16.19
N ILE A 52 6.88 -16.57 -15.70
CA ILE A 52 7.05 -16.81 -14.27
C ILE A 52 8.52 -16.65 -13.91
N ILE A 53 8.80 -15.71 -13.02
CA ILE A 53 10.14 -15.46 -12.49
C ILE A 53 10.03 -15.47 -10.97
N ASN A 54 10.80 -16.35 -10.31
CA ASN A 54 10.79 -16.50 -8.84
C ASN A 54 9.40 -16.74 -8.23
N GLY A 55 8.55 -17.50 -8.93
CA GLY A 55 7.18 -17.80 -8.48
C GLY A 55 6.14 -16.71 -8.76
N SER A 56 6.54 -15.55 -9.31
CA SER A 56 5.64 -14.45 -9.65
C SER A 56 5.41 -14.38 -11.16
N ALA A 57 4.16 -14.09 -11.56
CA ALA A 57 3.78 -13.93 -12.97
C ALA A 57 3.98 -12.48 -13.43
N TYR A 58 4.73 -12.30 -14.52
CA TYR A 58 4.98 -11.01 -15.13
C TYR A 58 4.37 -10.97 -16.52
N ALA A 59 3.33 -10.15 -16.69
CA ALA A 59 2.62 -9.95 -17.95
C ALA A 59 2.95 -8.57 -18.56
N PRO A 60 2.86 -8.41 -19.89
CA PRO A 60 2.96 -7.11 -20.53
C PRO A 60 1.87 -6.16 -20.03
N VAL A 61 2.25 -5.07 -19.37
CA VAL A 61 1.32 -4.09 -18.78
C VAL A 61 0.40 -3.48 -19.86
N ARG A 62 0.87 -3.36 -21.11
CA ARG A 62 0.07 -2.87 -22.24
C ARG A 62 -1.12 -3.77 -22.56
N GLU A 63 -0.88 -5.07 -22.68
CA GLU A 63 -1.93 -6.05 -22.96
C GLU A 63 -2.94 -6.11 -21.81
N VAL A 64 -2.46 -6.06 -20.57
CA VAL A 64 -3.32 -6.00 -19.38
C VAL A 64 -4.15 -4.72 -19.35
N ALA A 65 -3.56 -3.57 -19.69
CA ALA A 65 -4.28 -2.30 -19.70
C ALA A 65 -5.34 -2.22 -20.80
N GLU A 66 -5.05 -2.73 -22.00
CA GLU A 66 -6.03 -2.88 -23.07
C GLU A 66 -7.18 -3.79 -22.66
N ALA A 67 -6.87 -4.90 -22.00
CA ALA A 67 -7.89 -5.82 -21.49
C ALA A 67 -8.75 -5.19 -20.39
N VAL A 68 -8.18 -4.41 -19.48
CA VAL A 68 -8.94 -3.75 -18.40
C VAL A 68 -9.61 -2.45 -18.87
N GLY A 69 -9.23 -1.93 -20.04
CA GLY A 69 -9.76 -0.66 -20.56
C GLY A 69 -9.20 0.54 -19.81
N THR A 70 -7.91 0.50 -19.45
CA THR A 70 -7.19 1.59 -18.75
C THR A 70 -6.17 2.23 -19.69
N ASN A 71 -5.89 3.53 -19.52
CA ASN A 71 -4.90 4.23 -20.33
C ASN A 71 -3.52 4.13 -19.66
N LEU A 72 -2.48 3.96 -20.47
CA LEU A 72 -1.09 3.93 -20.02
C LEU A 72 -0.35 5.17 -20.52
N THR A 73 0.13 5.99 -19.60
CA THR A 73 1.09 7.04 -19.90
C THR A 73 2.47 6.64 -19.40
N VAL A 74 3.50 6.91 -20.22
CA VAL A 74 4.89 6.64 -19.87
C VAL A 74 5.60 7.96 -19.64
N GLU A 75 5.93 8.26 -18.39
CA GLU A 75 6.65 9.47 -18.00
C GLU A 75 8.05 9.10 -17.49
N GLY A 76 9.05 9.24 -18.37
CA GLY A 76 10.44 8.90 -18.06
C GLY A 76 10.62 7.42 -17.76
N LYS A 77 10.91 7.07 -16.49
CA LYS A 77 11.07 5.68 -16.02
C LYS A 77 9.83 5.16 -15.27
N LYS A 78 8.71 5.88 -15.34
CA LYS A 78 7.44 5.51 -14.68
C LYS A 78 6.40 5.17 -15.74
N ILE A 79 5.61 4.14 -15.47
CA ILE A 79 4.39 3.81 -16.22
C ILE A 79 3.23 4.13 -15.28
N ILE A 80 2.33 4.99 -15.71
CA ILE A 80 1.16 5.43 -14.95
C ILE A 80 -0.07 4.80 -15.60
N MET A 81 -0.83 4.03 -14.82
CA MET A 81 -2.13 3.51 -15.21
C MET A 81 -3.19 4.51 -14.75
N SER A 82 -3.92 5.07 -15.70
CA SER A 82 -5.06 5.94 -15.45
C SER A 82 -6.34 5.20 -15.79
N ASP A 83 -7.35 5.32 -14.94
CA ASP A 83 -8.70 4.88 -15.28
C ASP A 83 -9.19 5.69 -16.48
N ILE A 84 -9.64 5.01 -17.53
CA ILE A 84 -10.35 5.68 -18.62
C ILE A 84 -11.71 6.07 -18.05
N GLN A 85 -11.87 7.34 -17.63
CA GLN A 85 -13.15 7.99 -17.87
C GLN A 85 -13.36 7.91 -19.38
N THR A 86 -14.43 7.24 -19.80
CA THR A 86 -14.79 7.01 -21.20
C THR A 86 -14.98 8.35 -21.91
N ILE A 87 -13.89 8.94 -22.40
CA ILE A 87 -13.94 9.99 -23.41
C ILE A 87 -14.13 9.25 -24.73
N ALA A 88 -15.39 8.91 -25.04
CA ALA A 88 -15.79 8.68 -26.40
C ALA A 88 -15.72 10.03 -27.12
N SER A 89 -14.67 10.23 -27.93
CA SER A 89 -14.56 11.42 -28.77
C SER A 89 -15.48 11.32 -29.99
N ASP A 90 -16.18 12.42 -30.21
CA ASP A 90 -16.77 12.94 -31.44
C ASP A 90 -18.22 12.54 -31.77
N SER A 91 -19.14 13.39 -31.31
CA SER A 91 -20.33 13.78 -32.06
C SER A 91 -20.87 15.10 -31.49
N THR A 92 -20.94 16.10 -32.37
CA THR A 92 -22.00 17.13 -32.46
C THR A 92 -22.77 17.48 -31.18
N ILE A 93 -22.75 18.79 -30.88
CA ILE A 93 -23.77 19.53 -30.12
C ILE A 93 -25.16 18.87 -30.30
N SER A 94 -25.66 18.24 -29.24
CA SER A 94 -27.09 18.03 -29.05
C SER A 94 -27.38 17.94 -27.55
N ASN A 95 -28.23 18.86 -27.11
CA ASN A 95 -28.72 19.03 -25.75
C ASN A 95 -29.33 17.76 -25.13
N GLY A 96 -29.22 17.67 -23.79
CA GLY A 96 -30.05 16.83 -22.92
C GLY A 96 -29.37 15.50 -22.60
N THR A 97 -29.15 15.10 -21.36
CA THR A 97 -29.99 15.27 -20.17
C THR A 97 -29.15 15.03 -18.91
N SER A 98 -29.47 15.78 -17.87
CA SER A 98 -29.06 15.65 -16.47
C SER A 98 -28.89 14.21 -15.97
N THR A 99 -27.66 13.70 -15.89
CA THR A 99 -27.33 12.46 -15.15
C THR A 99 -25.90 12.46 -14.54
N ASP A 100 -25.20 13.59 -14.50
CA ASP A 100 -23.78 13.64 -14.08
C ASP A 100 -23.58 13.91 -12.56
N LYS A 101 -24.60 14.48 -11.90
CA LYS A 101 -24.52 14.88 -10.48
C LYS A 101 -24.84 13.74 -9.50
N SER A 102 -25.57 12.70 -9.93
CA SER A 102 -25.94 11.57 -9.06
C SER A 102 -24.74 10.67 -8.80
N ASP A 103 -24.02 10.31 -9.86
CA ASP A 103 -22.84 9.45 -9.81
C ASP A 103 -21.70 10.11 -9.02
N SER A 104 -21.56 11.44 -9.15
CA SER A 104 -20.60 12.23 -8.38
C SER A 104 -20.90 12.27 -6.89
N ARG A 105 -22.19 12.33 -6.48
CA ARG A 105 -22.58 12.30 -5.06
C ARG A 105 -22.42 10.92 -4.45
N GLU A 106 -22.83 9.87 -5.16
CA GLU A 106 -22.68 8.48 -4.69
C GLU A 106 -21.19 8.13 -4.48
N PHE A 107 -20.31 8.61 -5.36
CA PHE A 107 -18.86 8.47 -5.20
C PHE A 107 -18.31 9.22 -3.98
N ILE A 108 -18.80 10.44 -3.70
CA ILE A 108 -18.42 11.21 -2.51
C ILE A 108 -18.91 10.50 -1.23
N GLU A 109 -20.14 9.97 -1.23
CA GLU A 109 -20.69 9.20 -0.12
C GLU A 109 -19.91 7.89 0.14
N TYR A 110 -19.49 7.21 -0.93
CA TYR A 110 -18.60 6.05 -0.81
C TYR A 110 -17.29 6.40 -0.10
N LYS A 111 -16.65 7.51 -0.50
CA LYS A 111 -15.41 7.99 0.15
C LYS A 111 -15.63 8.39 1.61
N ILE A 112 -16.75 9.03 1.92
CA ILE A 112 -17.13 9.36 3.30
C ILE A 112 -17.23 8.09 4.14
N ARG A 113 -17.95 7.07 3.64
CA ARG A 113 -18.09 5.79 4.35
C ARG A 113 -16.75 5.07 4.53
N ALA A 114 -15.89 5.11 3.52
CA ALA A 114 -14.55 4.53 3.61
C ALA A 114 -13.69 5.22 4.67
N ALA A 115 -13.68 6.56 4.70
CA ALA A 115 -12.93 7.33 5.68
C ALA A 115 -13.48 7.15 7.11
N GLU A 116 -14.82 7.11 7.28
CA GLU A 116 -15.46 6.83 8.57
C GLU A 116 -15.11 5.42 9.09
N SER A 117 -15.12 4.41 8.22
CA SER A 117 -14.74 3.04 8.58
C SER A 117 -13.26 2.92 8.98
N GLU A 118 -12.38 3.65 8.29
CA GLU A 118 -10.95 3.65 8.62
C GLU A 118 -10.68 4.36 9.97
N ILE A 119 -11.40 5.45 10.27
CA ILE A 119 -11.35 6.11 11.58
C ILE A 119 -11.81 5.14 12.67
N GLU A 120 -12.93 4.46 12.49
CA GLU A 120 -13.46 3.49 13.47
C GLU A 120 -12.45 2.36 13.71
N SER A 121 -11.86 1.82 12.65
CA SER A 121 -10.82 0.80 12.74
C SER A 121 -9.59 1.30 13.51
N ALA A 122 -9.13 2.53 13.22
CA ALA A 122 -8.00 3.14 13.90
C ALA A 122 -8.29 3.39 15.39
N GLN A 123 -9.51 3.82 15.74
CA GLN A 123 -9.96 3.99 17.13
C GLN A 123 -9.99 2.65 17.88
N GLY A 124 -10.51 1.59 17.25
CA GLY A 124 -10.49 0.24 17.81
C GLY A 124 -9.07 -0.27 18.07
N ALA A 125 -8.14 -0.01 17.15
CA ALA A 125 -6.74 -0.35 17.32
C ALA A 125 -6.07 0.44 18.46
N ILE A 126 -6.37 1.74 18.59
CA ILE A 126 -5.87 2.56 19.71
C ILE A 126 -6.35 1.98 21.04
N LYS A 127 -7.63 1.63 21.16
CA LYS A 127 -8.15 1.02 22.39
C LYS A 127 -7.42 -0.28 22.76
N GLY A 128 -7.18 -1.16 21.79
CA GLY A 128 -6.40 -2.39 22.05
C GLY A 128 -4.94 -2.12 22.44
N LEU A 129 -4.34 -1.05 21.92
CA LEU A 129 -3.01 -0.60 22.30
C LEU A 129 -2.99 0.02 23.71
N GLU A 130 -4.02 0.76 24.10
CA GLU A 130 -4.18 1.28 25.46
C GLU A 130 -4.36 0.15 26.47
N ASP A 131 -5.19 -0.87 26.16
CA ASP A 131 -5.32 -2.08 26.98
C ASP A 131 -3.97 -2.80 27.13
N SER A 132 -3.18 -2.85 26.04
CA SER A 132 -1.83 -3.43 26.06
C SER A 132 -0.88 -2.61 26.93
N LYS A 133 -0.99 -1.27 26.91
CA LYS A 133 -0.24 -0.35 27.77
C LYS A 133 -0.54 -0.61 29.24
N GLU A 134 -1.78 -0.92 29.58
CA GLU A 134 -2.20 -1.28 30.94
C GLU A 134 -1.66 -2.66 31.36
N LYS A 135 -1.68 -3.65 30.47
CA LYS A 135 -1.08 -4.97 30.73
C LYS A 135 0.42 -4.90 31.06
N VAL A 136 1.17 -4.06 30.35
CA VAL A 136 2.61 -3.82 30.65
C VAL A 136 2.80 -3.32 32.08
N LYS A 137 1.83 -2.57 32.63
CA LYS A 137 1.87 -2.08 34.02
C LYS A 137 1.44 -3.16 35.02
N MET A 138 0.44 -3.97 34.69
CA MET A 138 -0.11 -5.01 35.58
C MET A 138 0.77 -6.25 35.70
N TYR A 139 1.53 -6.61 34.66
CA TYR A 139 2.34 -7.82 34.61
C TYR A 139 3.83 -7.50 34.47
N PRO A 140 4.48 -6.91 35.50
CA PRO A 140 5.89 -6.54 35.42
C PRO A 140 6.83 -7.75 35.27
N ALA A 141 6.37 -8.96 35.61
CA ALA A 141 7.16 -10.20 35.46
C ALA A 141 7.42 -10.58 33.99
N ASP A 142 6.56 -10.15 33.06
CA ASP A 142 6.73 -10.39 31.61
C ASP A 142 7.83 -9.48 31.01
N TYR A 143 8.25 -8.47 31.76
CA TYR A 143 9.25 -7.48 31.37
C TYR A 143 10.38 -7.48 32.43
N PRO A 144 11.35 -8.41 32.33
CA PRO A 144 12.31 -8.69 33.40
C PRO A 144 13.28 -7.53 33.69
N THR A 145 13.30 -6.48 32.85
CA THR A 145 14.06 -5.26 33.07
C THR A 145 13.19 -4.01 32.89
N GLU A 146 13.49 -2.96 33.67
CA GLU A 146 12.81 -1.66 33.53
C GLU A 146 13.00 -1.06 32.12
N GLN A 147 14.15 -1.32 31.46
CA GLN A 147 14.37 -0.86 30.10
C GLN A 147 13.42 -1.53 29.11
N GLN A 148 13.19 -2.85 29.20
CA GLN A 148 12.25 -3.55 28.33
C GLN A 148 10.81 -3.05 28.52
N LYS A 149 10.44 -2.69 29.75
CA LYS A 149 9.15 -2.09 30.05
C LYS A 149 9.00 -0.71 29.41
N LEU A 150 10.03 0.13 29.54
CA LEU A 150 10.06 1.46 28.92
C LEU A 150 10.01 1.38 27.39
N ASP A 151 10.79 0.46 26.79
CA ASP A 151 10.82 0.24 25.35
C ASP A 151 9.46 -0.26 24.83
N ALA A 152 8.80 -1.18 25.55
CA ALA A 152 7.46 -1.66 25.20
C ALA A 152 6.42 -0.53 25.25
N LEU A 153 6.44 0.29 26.32
CA LEU A 153 5.54 1.44 26.45
C LEU A 153 5.78 2.48 25.36
N ALA A 154 7.04 2.80 25.06
CA ALA A 154 7.42 3.74 24.02
C ALA A 154 6.95 3.28 22.64
N LYS A 155 7.09 1.97 22.34
CA LYS A 155 6.64 1.38 21.08
C LYS A 155 5.11 1.41 20.95
N ILE A 156 4.39 1.15 22.04
CA ILE A 156 2.93 1.29 22.09
C ILE A 156 2.52 2.74 21.84
N ASP A 157 3.18 3.71 22.48
CA ASP A 157 2.90 5.14 22.30
C ASP A 157 3.20 5.62 20.88
N GLU A 158 4.26 5.11 20.24
CA GLU A 158 4.56 5.37 18.84
C GLU A 158 3.44 4.86 17.91
N MET A 159 2.94 3.64 18.16
CA MET A 159 1.84 3.07 17.39
C MET A 159 0.52 3.85 17.59
N ILE A 160 0.21 4.26 18.82
CA ILE A 160 -0.95 5.12 19.10
C ILE A 160 -0.82 6.44 18.34
N LYS A 161 0.35 7.08 18.39
CA LYS A 161 0.61 8.34 17.68
C LYS A 161 0.48 8.19 16.16
N ALA A 162 0.93 7.07 15.60
CA ALA A 162 0.76 6.78 14.17
C ALA A 162 -0.72 6.64 13.79
N LYS A 163 -1.51 5.95 14.61
CA LYS A 163 -2.97 5.79 14.40
C LYS A 163 -3.73 7.09 14.57
N GLN A 164 -3.36 7.93 15.55
CA GLN A 164 -3.94 9.27 15.73
C GLN A 164 -3.73 10.16 14.50
N LYS A 165 -2.55 10.10 13.86
CA LYS A 165 -2.31 10.84 12.60
C LYS A 165 -3.23 10.40 11.47
N ILE A 166 -3.52 9.10 11.36
CA ILE A 166 -4.45 8.56 10.35
C ILE A 166 -5.86 9.10 10.61
N ILE A 167 -6.29 9.11 11.88
CA ILE A 167 -7.59 9.68 12.27
C ILE A 167 -7.66 11.15 11.88
N THR A 168 -6.67 11.96 12.27
CA THR A 168 -6.67 13.40 11.94
C THR A 168 -6.71 13.65 10.43
N PHE A 169 -5.92 12.90 9.65
CA PHE A 169 -5.94 13.01 8.19
C PHE A 169 -7.31 12.66 7.60
N ASN A 170 -7.93 11.57 8.05
CA ASN A 170 -9.24 11.15 7.56
C ASN A 170 -10.37 12.07 8.04
N GLU A 171 -10.27 12.67 9.23
CA GLU A 171 -11.20 13.69 9.71
C GLU A 171 -11.13 14.96 8.85
N GLU A 172 -9.92 15.42 8.48
CA GLU A 172 -9.73 16.54 7.57
C GLU A 172 -10.33 16.26 6.18
N GLU A 173 -10.10 15.06 5.65
CA GLU A 173 -10.67 14.64 4.37
C GLU A 173 -12.20 14.48 4.46
N LEU A 174 -12.74 14.01 5.57
CA LEU A 174 -14.19 13.96 5.78
C LEU A 174 -14.83 15.35 5.78
N VAL A 175 -14.19 16.33 6.41
CA VAL A 175 -14.67 17.72 6.40
C VAL A 175 -14.71 18.24 4.96
N ARG A 176 -13.67 17.97 4.15
CA ARG A 176 -13.65 18.34 2.73
C ARG A 176 -14.75 17.64 1.93
N LEU A 177 -14.89 16.33 2.07
CA LEU A 177 -15.89 15.56 1.33
C LEU A 177 -17.33 15.97 1.69
N LYS A 178 -17.60 16.23 2.98
CA LYS A 178 -18.90 16.74 3.44
C LYS A 178 -19.18 18.15 2.92
N THR A 179 -18.15 19.02 2.87
CA THR A 179 -18.28 20.37 2.27
C THR A 179 -18.64 20.29 0.79
N LEU A 180 -18.01 19.39 0.03
CA LEU A 180 -18.33 19.17 -1.39
C LEU A 180 -19.74 18.61 -1.61
N LEU A 181 -20.29 17.90 -0.63
CA LEU A 181 -21.66 17.40 -0.67
C LEU A 181 -22.70 18.49 -0.35
N ASP A 182 -22.34 19.45 0.49
CA ASP A 182 -23.21 20.55 0.96
C ASP A 182 -23.18 21.79 0.05
N GLU A 183 -22.21 21.92 -0.86
CA GLU A 183 -22.21 23.03 -1.82
C GLU A 183 -23.50 23.02 -2.66
N PRO A 184 -24.29 24.13 -2.64
CA PRO A 184 -25.50 24.21 -3.43
C PRO A 184 -25.09 24.16 -4.90
N SER A 185 -25.67 23.23 -5.64
CA SER A 185 -25.44 23.14 -7.06
C SER A 185 -25.87 24.46 -7.70
N THR A 186 -24.91 25.31 -8.06
CA THR A 186 -25.20 26.59 -8.71
C THR A 186 -25.96 26.32 -10.01
N PRO A 187 -27.12 26.96 -10.22
CA PRO A 187 -27.91 26.83 -11.44
C PRO A 187 -27.23 27.53 -12.63
#